data_AF-A0A550GK26-F1
#
_entry.id   AF-A0A550GK26-F1
#
_cell.length_a   1.000
_cell.length_b   1.000
_cell.length_c   1.000
_cell.angle_alpha   90.00
_cell.angle_beta   90.00
_cell.angle_gamma   90.00
#
_symmetry.space_group_name_H-M   'P 1'
#
loop_
_entity.id
_entity.type
_entity.pdbx_description
1 polymer ?
#
loop_
_entity_poly.entity_id
_entity_poly.type
_entity_poly.pdbx_seq_one_letter_code
_entity_poly.pdbx_strand_id
1 'polypeptide(L)' 'MDYRRLEGDEAVEHILTVLREAGRPLTTREIQEETEKRRLQCPDSTVVFLNRLRRRGVIQGERSTERRGWVWWVPP' A
#
# COMPACT_ATOMS: atom_id res chain seq x y z
N MET A 1 3.47 6.01 22.55
CA MET A 1 3.97 5.07 21.53
C MET A 1 4.10 5.86 20.25
N ASP A 2 5.33 6.18 19.84
CA ASP A 2 5.62 7.02 18.68
C ASP A 2 5.50 6.22 17.39
N TYR A 3 4.55 6.61 16.54
CA TYR A 3 4.46 6.14 15.16
C TYR A 3 5.26 7.10 14.28
N ARG A 4 6.22 6.58 13.51
CA ARG A 4 6.93 7.41 12.54
C ARG A 4 6.01 7.63 11.34
N ARG A 5 5.64 8.90 11.09
CA ARG A 5 4.89 9.28 9.89
C ARG A 5 5.84 9.25 8.71
N LEU A 6 5.53 8.43 7.71
CA LEU A 6 6.30 8.41 6.46
C LEU A 6 5.79 9.53 5.55
N GLU A 7 6.69 10.38 5.09
CA GLU A 7 6.40 11.46 4.14
C GLU A 7 7.11 11.20 2.82
N GLY A 8 6.55 11.74 1.73
CA GLY A 8 7.20 11.72 0.41
C GLY A 8 7.61 10.33 -0.06
N ASP A 9 8.89 10.20 -0.43
CA ASP A 9 9.47 9.01 -1.03
C ASP A 9 9.66 7.84 -0.04
N GLU A 10 9.90 8.10 1.25
CA GLU A 10 10.02 7.02 2.25
C GLU A 10 8.71 6.22 2.38
N ALA A 11 7.55 6.89 2.25
CA ALA A 11 6.24 6.23 2.22
C ALA A 11 6.06 5.37 0.96
N VAL A 12 6.61 5.81 -0.17
CA VAL A 12 6.52 5.08 -1.44
C VAL A 12 7.35 3.81 -1.36
N GLU A 13 8.62 3.92 -0.97
CA GLU A 13 9.52 2.77 -0.87
C GLU A 13 8.98 1.71 0.09
N HIS A 14 8.38 2.15 1.19
CA HIS A 14 7.78 1.23 2.15
C HIS A 14 6.61 0.44 1.55
N ILE A 15 5.67 1.11 0.89
CA ILE A 15 4.54 0.44 0.24
C ILE A 15 5.01 -0.51 -0.86
N LEU A 16 6.02 -0.12 -1.63
CA LEU A 16 6.60 -1.00 -2.66
C LEU A 16 7.26 -2.23 -2.03
N THR A 17 7.92 -2.07 -0.90
CA THR A 17 8.53 -3.18 -0.15
C THR A 17 7.45 -4.15 0.31
N VAL A 18 6.38 -3.66 0.96
CA VAL A 18 5.25 -4.48 1.41
C VAL A 18 4.62 -5.25 0.24
N LEU A 19 4.37 -4.59 -0.88
CA LEU A 19 3.76 -5.23 -2.05
C LEU A 19 4.68 -6.26 -2.73
N ARG A 20 5.99 -6.01 -2.77
CA ARG A 20 6.98 -6.94 -3.33
C ARG A 20 7.18 -8.16 -2.44
N GLU A 21 7.33 -7.95 -1.13
CA GLU A 21 7.52 -9.04 -0.16
C GLU A 21 6.28 -9.94 -0.06
N ALA A 22 5.09 -9.37 -0.24
CA ALA A 22 3.86 -10.16 -0.27
C ALA A 22 3.80 -11.14 -1.45
N GLY A 23 4.43 -10.81 -2.58
CA GLY A 23 4.44 -11.65 -3.79
C GLY A 23 3.06 -11.92 -4.40
N ARG A 24 2.02 -11.25 -3.92
CA ARG A 24 0.62 -11.42 -4.36
C ARG A 24 -0.13 -10.09 -4.25
N PRO A 25 -1.24 -9.92 -4.99
CA PRO A 25 -2.12 -8.77 -4.79
C PRO A 25 -2.61 -8.70 -3.35
N LEU A 26 -2.49 -7.52 -2.75
CA LEU A 26 -2.94 -7.22 -1.40
C LEU A 26 -4.11 -6.24 -1.43
N THR A 27 -5.08 -6.44 -0.54
CA THR A 27 -6.13 -5.45 -0.30
C THR A 27 -5.58 -4.23 0.42
N THR A 28 -6.27 -3.09 0.32
CA THR A 28 -5.93 -1.89 1.11
C THR A 28 -5.80 -2.22 2.60
N ARG A 29 -6.70 -3.06 3.13
CA ARG A 29 -6.69 -3.45 4.55
C ARG A 29 -5.45 -4.27 4.91
N GLU A 30 -5.08 -5.25 4.08
CA GLU A 30 -3.84 -6.02 4.28
C GLU A 30 -2.61 -5.10 4.26
N ILE A 31 -2.56 -4.11 3.36
CA ILE A 31 -1.46 -3.13 3.31
C ILE A 31 -1.40 -2.29 4.58
N GLN A 32 -2.55 -1.86 5.11
CA GLN A 32 -2.63 -1.12 6.38
C GLN A 32 -2.12 -1.96 7.55
N GLU A 33 -2.56 -3.22 7.64
CA GLU A 33 -2.11 -4.17 8.67
C GLU A 33 -0.59 -4.41 8.59
N GLU A 34 -0.05 -4.60 7.39
CA GLU A 34 1.40 -4.78 7.19
C GLU A 34 2.20 -3.52 7.54
N THR A 35 1.66 -2.33 7.26
CA THR A 35 2.30 -1.06 7.62
C THR A 35 2.27 -0.82 9.14
N GLU A 36 1.15 -1.14 9.80
CA GLU A 36 0.99 -1.02 11.26
C GLU A 36 1.92 -1.97 12.02
N LYS A 37 2.07 -3.22 11.55
CA LYS A 37 3.05 -4.18 12.10
C LYS A 37 4.47 -3.63 12.12
N ARG A 38 4.81 -2.78 11.15
CA ARG A 38 6.12 -2.13 11.03
C ARG A 38 6.19 -0.81 11.80
N ARG A 39 5.18 -0.50 12.62
CA ARG A 39 5.03 0.72 13.44
C ARG A 39 5.03 2.02 12.64
N LEU A 40 4.57 1.94 11.39
CA LEU A 40 4.53 3.07 10.49
C LEU A 40 3.08 3.51 10.36
N GLN A 41 2.84 4.81 10.54
CA GLN A 41 1.54 5.39 10.24
C GLN A 41 1.55 5.81 8.78
N CYS A 42 0.79 5.09 7.95
CA CYS A 42 0.42 5.61 6.63
C CYS A 42 -0.32 6.95 6.82
N PRO A 43 0.01 8.00 6.06
CA PRO A 43 -0.79 9.22 6.06
C PRO A 43 -2.25 8.92 5.66
N ASP A 44 -3.17 9.70 6.21
CA ASP A 44 -4.64 9.53 6.39
C ASP A 44 -5.54 9.11 5.23
N SER A 45 -5.04 8.46 4.19
CA SER A 45 -5.83 7.53 3.39
C SER A 45 -4.89 6.67 2.55
N THR A 46 -4.53 5.47 3.04
CA THR A 46 -3.76 4.46 2.28
C THR A 46 -4.35 4.25 0.88
N VAL A 47 -5.68 4.29 0.74
CA VAL A 47 -6.37 4.23 -0.57
C VAL A 47 -6.03 5.39 -1.50
N VAL A 48 -5.98 6.62 -1.00
CA VAL A 48 -5.66 7.82 -1.79
C VAL A 48 -4.19 7.78 -2.23
N PHE A 49 -3.31 7.34 -1.33
CA PHE A 49 -1.90 7.15 -1.62
C PHE A 49 -1.68 6.09 -2.69
N LEU A 50 -2.28 4.90 -2.54
CA LEU A 50 -2.20 3.82 -3.51
C LEU A 50 -2.79 4.22 -4.87
N ASN A 51 -3.90 4.96 -4.89
CA ASN A 51 -4.43 5.51 -6.15
C ASN A 51 -3.48 6.49 -6.82
N ARG A 52 -2.78 7.33 -6.04
CA ARG A 52 -1.75 8.24 -6.58
C ARG A 52 -0.60 7.46 -7.22
N LEU A 53 -0.14 6.40 -6.56
CA LEU A 53 0.90 5.51 -7.12
C LEU A 53 0.43 4.78 -8.38
N ARG A 54 -0.81 4.29 -8.38
CA ARG A 54 -1.42 3.66 -9.57
C ARG A 54 -1.48 4.62 -10.75
N ARG A 55 -1.91 5.87 -10.53
CA ARG A 55 -1.95 6.90 -11.59
C ARG A 55 -0.56 7.28 -12.12
N ARG A 56 0.48 7.13 -11.30
CA ARG A 56 1.88 7.33 -11.69
C ARG A 56 2.50 6.10 -12.38
N GLY A 57 1.79 4.98 -12.45
CA GLY A 57 2.28 3.73 -13.04
C GLY A 57 3.26 2.94 -12.15
N VAL A 58 3.43 3.33 -10.89
CA VAL A 58 4.38 2.68 -9.96
C VAL A 58 3.85 1.33 -9.47
N ILE A 59 2.52 1.24 -9.28
CA ILE A 59 1.82 0.02 -8.89
C ILE A 59 0.61 -0.19 -9.80
N GLN A 60 0.11 -1.41 -9.82
CA GLN A 60 -1.17 -1.75 -10.42
C GLN A 60 -2.22 -1.91 -9.33
N GLY A 61 -3.49 -1.75 -9.72
CA GLY A 61 -4.60 -1.98 -8.82
C GLY A 61 -5.91 -2.13 -9.55
N GLU A 62 -6.73 -3.05 -9.07
CA GLU A 62 -8.05 -3.37 -9.63
C GLU A 62 -9.09 -3.56 -8.52
N ARG A 63 -10.36 -3.45 -8.89
CA ARG A 63 -11.46 -3.81 -7.98
C ARG A 63 -11.69 -5.31 -8.07
N SER A 64 -11.45 -6.01 -6.98
CA SER A 64 -11.76 -7.42 -6.82
C SER A 64 -13.14 -7.58 -6.18
N THR A 65 -14.04 -8.24 -6.89
CA THR A 65 -15.36 -8.63 -6.38
C THR A 65 -15.23 -9.71 -5.29
N GLU A 66 -14.33 -10.67 -5.48
CA GLU A 66 -14.02 -11.74 -4.52
C GLU A 66 -13.51 -11.17 -3.18
N ARG A 67 -12.55 -10.25 -3.22
CA ARG A 67 -11.98 -9.61 -2.03
C ARG A 67 -12.80 -8.43 -1.50
N ARG A 68 -13.94 -8.12 -2.15
CA ARG A 68 -14.87 -7.02 -1.83
C ARG A 68 -14.15 -5.67 -1.66
N GLY A 69 -13.23 -5.34 -2.56
CA GLY A 69 -12.42 -4.13 -2.42
C GLY A 69 -11.40 -3.93 -3.53
N TRP A 70 -10.49 -2.98 -3.31
CA TRP A 70 -9.32 -2.81 -4.18
C TRP A 70 -8.22 -3.76 -3.77
N VAL A 71 -7.58 -4.38 -4.76
CA VAL A 71 -6.33 -5.11 -4.62
C VAL A 71 -5.23 -4.38 -5.38
N TRP A 72 -4.00 -4.46 -4.87
CA TRP A 72 -2.84 -3.70 -5.32
C TRP A 72 -1.63 -4.61 -5.41
N TRP A 73 -0.80 -4.41 -6.43
CA TRP A 73 0.44 -5.17 -6.64
C TRP A 73 1.46 -4.34 -7.43
N VAL A 74 2.73 -4.74 -7.37
CA VAL A 74 3.78 -4.18 -8.22
C VAL A 74 3.78 -4.95 -9.55
N PRO A 75 3.77 -4.28 -10.72
CA PRO A 75 3.90 -4.97 -12.00
C PRO A 75 5.26 -5.69 -12.09
N PRO A 76 5.32 -6.84 -12.81
CA PRO A 76 6.58 -7.56 -13.04
C PRO A 76 7.58 -6.75 -13.85
#